data_AF-A0A497BZ39-F1
#
_entry.id   AF-A0A497BZ39-F1
#
_cell.length_a   1.000
_cell.length_b   1.000
_cell.length_c   1.000
_cell.angle_alpha   90.00
_cell.angle_beta   90.00
_cell.angle_gamma   90.00
#
_symmetry.space_group_name_H-M   'P 1'
#
loop_
_entity.id
_entity.type
_entity.pdbx_description
1 polymer ?
#
loop_
_entity_poly.entity_id
_entity_poly.type
_entity_poly.pdbx_seq_one_letter_code
_entity_poly.pdbx_strand_id
1 'polypeptide(L)'
;LAHLTRADGILLLPIVALAPLLSPRSRTRRKIGSLLIVHCSSLILGYLLVMAPWFLRNINVIGAPLPSAGTKTLWLTDYDDIFCYNCELSLRSYLAWGWPNILHSKLFALWTNLQRLLAEDLVIFLLPLSAIGLYRLRRRPPFTLALVYLLAIYLVHSLAFTFPGWRGGFFHSSGVLLPFLHVAGVVGLDASVRWAARRRRGWNLRQAQAVFTGGLIVMAVLLSLYGILSKLPTWNNSERIYSTVGKWLTARAVPADTIIMARNPPGFWYHTARPAVVVPNEGLDGLLEAVERYHVEYLLLDQNCPGPLRPLYAGEEQNARLRQAAAWDEAGERVVLYAIKSKEQP
;
A
#
# COMPACT_ATOMS: atom_id res chain seq x y z
N LEU A 1 -10.72 7.69 -14.28
CA LEU A 1 -9.26 7.41 -14.28
C LEU A 1 -8.76 7.01 -12.89
N ALA A 2 -8.94 7.82 -11.84
CA ALA A 2 -8.42 7.50 -10.50
C ALA A 2 -8.82 6.10 -9.98
N HIS A 3 -10.08 5.69 -10.18
CA HIS A 3 -10.53 4.33 -9.79
C HIS A 3 -9.89 3.21 -10.64
N LEU A 4 -9.54 3.46 -11.90
CA LEU A 4 -8.80 2.49 -12.73
C LEU A 4 -7.35 2.33 -12.27
N THR A 5 -6.74 3.41 -11.77
CA THR A 5 -5.35 3.38 -11.30
C THR A 5 -5.23 2.80 -9.89
N ARG A 6 -6.21 3.04 -9.03
CA ARG A 6 -6.25 2.54 -7.63
C ARG A 6 -7.68 2.35 -7.17
N ALA A 7 -7.94 1.29 -6.40
CA ALA A 7 -9.27 0.97 -5.88
C ALA A 7 -9.88 2.12 -5.05
N ASP A 8 -9.09 2.78 -4.21
CA ASP A 8 -9.54 3.88 -3.37
C ASP A 8 -9.66 5.22 -4.11
N GLY A 9 -9.28 5.27 -5.38
CA GLY A 9 -9.55 6.41 -6.26
C GLY A 9 -11.06 6.70 -6.43
N ILE A 10 -11.93 5.73 -6.11
CA ILE A 10 -13.38 5.93 -6.04
C ILE A 10 -13.79 6.96 -4.98
N LEU A 11 -12.98 7.16 -3.92
CA LEU A 11 -13.24 8.13 -2.86
C LEU A 11 -13.24 9.58 -3.38
N LEU A 12 -12.68 9.85 -4.55
CA LEU A 12 -12.75 11.19 -5.16
C LEU A 12 -14.17 11.55 -5.62
N LEU A 13 -15.03 10.57 -5.95
CA LEU A 13 -16.39 10.84 -6.40
C LEU A 13 -17.21 11.64 -5.36
N PRO A 14 -17.35 11.18 -4.09
CA PRO A 14 -18.06 11.98 -3.09
C PRO A 14 -17.39 13.33 -2.82
N ILE A 15 -16.06 13.43 -2.88
CA ILE A 15 -15.36 14.71 -2.67
C ILE A 15 -15.70 15.72 -3.78
N VAL A 16 -15.67 15.29 -5.05
CA VAL A 16 -16.03 16.13 -6.19
C VAL A 16 -17.51 16.46 -6.18
N ALA A 17 -18.38 15.51 -5.82
CA ALA A 17 -19.82 15.75 -5.69
C ALA A 17 -20.15 16.82 -4.65
N LEU A 18 -19.43 16.82 -3.51
CA LEU A 18 -19.62 17.79 -2.42
C LEU A 18 -18.88 19.11 -2.63
N ALA A 19 -18.00 19.21 -3.64
CA ALA A 19 -17.19 20.40 -3.87
C ALA A 19 -17.98 21.73 -3.98
N PRO A 20 -19.16 21.79 -4.64
CA PRO A 20 -19.97 23.01 -4.69
C PRO A 20 -20.49 23.47 -3.33
N LEU A 21 -20.68 22.54 -2.38
CA LEU A 21 -21.14 22.83 -1.01
C LEU A 21 -19.99 23.32 -0.12
N LEU A 22 -18.77 22.84 -0.37
CA LEU A 22 -17.56 23.17 0.39
C LEU A 22 -16.92 24.49 -0.07
N SER A 23 -17.33 25.02 -1.23
CA SER A 23 -16.80 26.26 -1.78
C SER A 23 -17.52 27.49 -1.19
N PRO A 24 -16.83 28.42 -0.51
CA PRO A 24 -17.42 29.60 0.13
C PRO A 24 -18.01 30.65 -0.84
N ARG A 25 -18.07 30.37 -2.15
CA ARG A 25 -18.51 31.30 -3.19
C ARG A 25 -19.98 31.17 -3.65
N SER A 26 -20.77 30.19 -3.20
CA SER A 26 -22.16 30.04 -3.71
C SER A 26 -23.18 30.87 -2.93
N ARG A 27 -23.18 32.18 -3.16
CA ARG A 27 -24.06 33.17 -2.49
C ARG A 27 -25.51 33.24 -3.02
N THR A 28 -26.04 32.18 -3.64
CA THR A 28 -27.43 32.19 -4.13
C THR A 28 -28.11 30.83 -3.96
N ARG A 29 -28.71 30.60 -2.77
CA ARG A 29 -29.34 29.34 -2.35
C ARG A 29 -30.39 28.77 -3.33
N ARG A 30 -31.06 29.59 -4.15
CA ARG A 30 -32.16 29.15 -5.03
C ARG A 30 -31.74 28.41 -6.31
N LYS A 31 -30.49 28.52 -6.79
CA LYS A 31 -30.01 27.81 -7.99
C LYS A 31 -29.14 26.57 -7.69
N ILE A 32 -28.84 26.33 -6.41
CA ILE A 32 -27.90 25.28 -5.98
C ILE A 32 -28.45 23.87 -6.27
N GLY A 33 -29.76 23.62 -6.08
CA GLY A 33 -30.34 22.29 -6.29
C GLY A 33 -30.21 21.78 -7.74
N SER A 34 -30.64 22.58 -8.71
CA SER A 34 -30.52 22.23 -10.14
C SER A 34 -29.06 22.10 -10.58
N LEU A 35 -28.17 22.99 -10.11
CA LEU A 35 -26.74 22.91 -10.39
C LEU A 35 -26.09 21.66 -9.79
N LEU A 36 -26.48 21.24 -8.59
CA LEU A 36 -26.00 20.00 -7.96
C LEU A 36 -26.46 18.77 -8.73
N ILE A 37 -27.72 18.74 -9.20
CA ILE A 37 -28.21 17.63 -10.02
C ILE A 37 -27.38 17.52 -11.30
N VAL A 38 -27.21 18.62 -12.04
CA VAL A 38 -26.40 18.62 -13.27
C VAL A 38 -24.96 18.22 -12.99
N HIS A 39 -24.37 18.71 -11.90
CA HIS A 39 -23.00 18.39 -11.47
C HIS A 39 -22.85 16.89 -11.13
N CYS A 40 -23.72 16.35 -10.28
CA CYS A 40 -23.71 14.94 -9.91
C CYS A 40 -24.00 14.03 -11.11
N SER A 41 -24.96 14.39 -11.97
CA SER A 41 -25.25 13.65 -13.20
C SER A 41 -24.06 13.66 -14.16
N SER A 42 -23.40 14.80 -14.34
CA SER A 42 -22.20 14.90 -15.19
C SER A 42 -21.04 14.08 -14.62
N LEU A 43 -20.87 14.09 -13.29
CA LEU A 43 -19.85 13.28 -12.60
C LEU A 43 -20.13 11.78 -12.76
N ILE A 44 -21.36 11.33 -12.54
CA ILE A 44 -21.76 9.93 -12.67
C ILE A 44 -21.63 9.49 -14.13
N LEU A 45 -22.12 10.29 -15.08
CA LEU A 45 -22.03 9.98 -16.50
C LEU A 45 -20.56 9.90 -16.95
N GLY A 46 -19.73 10.86 -16.56
CA GLY A 46 -18.30 10.85 -16.86
C GLY A 46 -17.57 9.66 -16.22
N TYR A 47 -17.93 9.29 -14.99
CA TYR A 47 -17.39 8.10 -14.33
C TYR A 47 -17.79 6.82 -15.06
N LEU A 48 -19.07 6.65 -15.39
CA LEU A 48 -19.59 5.48 -16.09
C LEU A 48 -19.03 5.39 -17.51
N LEU A 49 -18.89 6.50 -18.23
CA LEU A 49 -18.27 6.52 -19.56
C LEU A 49 -16.87 5.91 -19.54
N VAL A 50 -16.09 6.21 -18.49
CA VAL A 50 -14.72 5.71 -18.33
C VAL A 50 -14.68 4.29 -17.77
N MET A 51 -15.55 3.95 -16.81
CA MET A 51 -15.53 2.65 -16.12
C MET A 51 -16.32 1.56 -16.83
N ALA A 52 -17.33 1.90 -17.64
CA ALA A 52 -18.21 0.92 -18.29
C ALA A 52 -17.47 -0.11 -19.14
N PRO A 53 -16.44 0.23 -19.95
CA PRO A 53 -15.67 -0.78 -20.67
C PRO A 53 -15.02 -1.82 -19.74
N TRP A 54 -14.49 -1.36 -18.60
CA TRP A 54 -13.91 -2.25 -17.59
C TRP A 54 -14.95 -3.12 -16.88
N PHE A 55 -16.11 -2.53 -16.54
CA PHE A 55 -17.21 -3.27 -15.93
C PHE A 55 -17.79 -4.33 -16.87
N LEU A 56 -18.02 -4.01 -18.14
CA LEU A 56 -18.49 -4.96 -19.14
C LEU A 56 -17.49 -6.10 -19.33
N ARG A 57 -16.19 -5.78 -19.42
CA ARG A 57 -15.12 -6.79 -19.47
C ARG A 57 -15.17 -7.70 -18.25
N ASN A 58 -15.31 -7.16 -17.05
CA ASN A 58 -15.37 -7.98 -15.84
C ASN A 58 -16.66 -8.81 -15.77
N ILE A 59 -17.81 -8.28 -16.16
CA ILE A 59 -19.05 -9.04 -16.21
C ILE A 59 -18.90 -10.24 -17.17
N ASN A 60 -18.29 -10.03 -18.33
CA ASN A 60 -18.09 -11.10 -19.31
C ASN A 60 -17.07 -12.16 -18.88
N VAL A 61 -16.06 -11.80 -18.06
CA VAL A 61 -14.98 -12.72 -17.67
C VAL A 61 -15.24 -13.38 -16.31
N ILE A 62 -15.79 -12.64 -15.35
CA ILE A 62 -15.95 -13.07 -13.94
C ILE A 62 -17.40 -12.96 -13.44
N GLY A 63 -18.37 -12.57 -14.27
CA GLY A 63 -19.79 -12.50 -13.90
C GLY A 63 -20.17 -11.31 -13.01
N ALA A 64 -19.26 -10.37 -12.74
CA ALA A 64 -19.49 -9.22 -11.86
C ALA A 64 -18.72 -7.98 -12.35
N PRO A 65 -19.19 -6.74 -12.09
CA PRO A 65 -18.51 -5.53 -12.53
C PRO A 65 -17.14 -5.32 -11.86
N LEU A 66 -16.98 -5.81 -10.63
CA LEU A 66 -15.74 -5.75 -9.86
C LEU A 66 -15.53 -7.06 -9.10
N PRO A 67 -14.27 -7.47 -8.86
CA PRO A 67 -13.96 -8.65 -8.07
C PRO A 67 -14.29 -8.43 -6.59
N SER A 68 -14.86 -9.43 -5.93
CA SER A 68 -15.16 -9.39 -4.48
C SER A 68 -13.91 -9.43 -3.60
N ALA A 69 -12.76 -9.85 -4.15
CA ALA A 69 -11.49 -9.91 -3.42
C ALA A 69 -11.13 -8.59 -2.73
N GLY A 70 -11.41 -7.45 -3.38
CA GLY A 70 -11.15 -6.13 -2.80
C GLY A 70 -11.96 -5.87 -1.52
N THR A 71 -13.25 -6.19 -1.50
CA THR A 71 -14.10 -5.97 -0.32
C THR A 71 -13.84 -6.97 0.80
N LYS A 72 -13.34 -8.17 0.50
CA LYS A 72 -12.87 -9.12 1.52
C LYS A 72 -11.75 -8.54 2.40
N THR A 73 -10.96 -7.61 1.87
CA THR A 73 -9.87 -6.97 2.63
C THR A 73 -10.36 -6.06 3.77
N LEU A 74 -11.66 -5.77 3.86
CA LEU A 74 -12.29 -5.12 5.02
C LEU A 74 -12.25 -6.01 6.28
N TRP A 75 -12.14 -7.33 6.09
CA TRP A 75 -12.37 -8.34 7.11
C TRP A 75 -11.11 -9.12 7.50
N LEU A 76 -9.93 -8.62 7.14
CA LEU A 76 -8.65 -9.23 7.51
C LEU A 76 -8.43 -9.10 9.03
N THR A 77 -7.75 -10.08 9.63
CA THR A 77 -7.30 -10.05 11.04
C THR A 77 -5.77 -10.00 11.15
N ASP A 78 -5.07 -10.34 10.06
CA ASP A 78 -3.67 -10.05 9.81
C ASP A 78 -3.48 -9.50 8.37
N TYR A 79 -2.35 -8.86 8.07
CA TYR A 79 -2.06 -8.44 6.70
C TYR A 79 -1.83 -9.63 5.76
N ASP A 80 -1.21 -10.69 6.25
CA ASP A 80 -0.85 -11.86 5.45
C ASP A 80 -2.09 -12.68 5.03
N ASP A 81 -3.26 -12.42 5.62
CA ASP A 81 -4.56 -12.98 5.23
C ASP A 81 -4.94 -12.68 3.77
N ILE A 82 -4.33 -11.68 3.13
CA ILE A 82 -4.49 -11.45 1.68
C ILE A 82 -4.01 -12.64 0.83
N PHE A 83 -3.13 -13.48 1.40
CA PHE A 83 -2.63 -14.71 0.82
C PHE A 83 -3.24 -15.96 1.48
N CYS A 84 -4.26 -15.82 2.31
CA CYS A 84 -4.93 -16.98 2.87
C CYS A 84 -5.79 -17.65 1.79
N TYR A 85 -5.61 -18.95 1.61
CA TYR A 85 -6.21 -19.70 0.51
C TYR A 85 -7.60 -20.26 0.90
N ASN A 86 -7.78 -20.76 2.12
CA ASN A 86 -9.07 -21.27 2.64
C ASN A 86 -9.77 -20.39 3.70
N CYS A 87 -9.28 -19.16 3.96
CA CYS A 87 -9.91 -18.32 4.99
C CYS A 87 -11.29 -17.82 4.59
N GLU A 88 -12.23 -17.88 5.54
CA GLU A 88 -13.46 -17.11 5.46
C GLU A 88 -13.21 -15.65 5.88
N LEU A 89 -13.02 -14.77 4.89
CA LEU A 89 -12.90 -13.33 5.12
C LEU A 89 -14.29 -12.67 5.05
N SER A 90 -15.01 -12.66 6.17
CA SER A 90 -16.37 -12.17 6.29
C SER A 90 -16.54 -11.28 7.52
N LEU A 91 -17.63 -10.51 7.57
CA LEU A 91 -17.97 -9.75 8.77
C LEU A 91 -18.11 -10.67 9.99
N ARG A 92 -18.59 -11.91 9.79
CA ARG A 92 -18.79 -12.88 10.87
C ARG A 92 -17.46 -13.31 11.49
N SER A 93 -16.50 -13.75 10.67
CA SER A 93 -15.18 -14.15 11.15
C SER A 93 -14.43 -12.98 11.77
N TYR A 94 -14.55 -11.79 11.16
CA TYR A 94 -13.96 -10.56 11.68
C TYR A 94 -14.51 -10.17 13.06
N LEU A 95 -15.83 -10.24 13.29
CA LEU A 95 -16.41 -9.97 14.61
C LEU A 95 -16.06 -11.06 15.64
N ALA A 96 -15.94 -12.32 15.20
CA ALA A 96 -15.51 -13.43 16.05
C ALA A 96 -14.06 -13.29 16.54
N TRP A 97 -13.20 -12.56 15.81
CA TRP A 97 -11.85 -12.22 16.25
C TRP A 97 -11.81 -11.40 17.57
N GLY A 98 -12.91 -10.72 17.89
CA GLY A 98 -13.14 -10.06 19.17
C GLY A 98 -12.83 -8.56 19.14
N TRP A 99 -13.69 -7.79 19.83
CA TRP A 99 -13.60 -6.33 19.93
C TRP A 99 -12.24 -5.79 20.42
N PRO A 100 -11.56 -6.41 21.41
CA PRO A 100 -10.24 -5.92 21.83
C PRO A 100 -9.22 -5.90 20.69
N ASN A 101 -9.17 -6.98 19.91
CA ASN A 101 -8.26 -7.10 18.76
C ASN A 101 -8.62 -6.12 17.64
N ILE A 102 -9.93 -6.02 17.34
CA ILE A 102 -10.44 -5.05 16.36
C ILE A 102 -10.03 -3.64 16.77
N LEU A 103 -10.37 -3.17 17.96
CA LEU A 103 -10.07 -1.81 18.40
C LEU A 103 -8.57 -1.53 18.44
N HIS A 104 -7.77 -2.48 18.94
CA HIS A 104 -6.32 -2.37 18.93
C HIS A 104 -5.78 -2.20 17.50
N SER A 105 -6.25 -3.00 16.54
CA SER A 105 -5.83 -2.89 15.13
C SER A 105 -6.17 -1.53 14.51
N LYS A 106 -7.35 -0.96 14.81
CA LYS A 106 -7.76 0.36 14.30
C LYS A 106 -6.90 1.48 14.89
N LEU A 107 -6.66 1.44 16.21
CA LEU A 107 -5.80 2.42 16.89
C LEU A 107 -4.36 2.33 16.40
N PHE A 108 -3.84 1.12 16.23
CA PHE A 108 -2.52 0.88 15.65
C PHE A 108 -2.41 1.43 14.23
N ALA A 109 -3.41 1.18 13.38
CA ALA A 109 -3.41 1.68 12.01
C ALA A 109 -3.56 3.21 11.94
N LEU A 110 -4.42 3.82 12.78
CA LEU A 110 -4.51 5.27 12.92
C LEU A 110 -3.14 5.85 13.28
N TRP A 111 -2.50 5.32 14.32
CA TRP A 111 -1.20 5.79 14.77
C TRP A 111 -0.12 5.62 13.70
N THR A 112 -0.05 4.45 13.07
CA THR A 112 0.94 4.15 12.03
C THR A 112 0.73 5.03 10.81
N ASN A 113 -0.51 5.19 10.33
CA ASN A 113 -0.80 6.07 9.19
C ASN A 113 -0.53 7.54 9.52
N LEU A 114 -0.72 7.96 10.78
CA LEU A 114 -0.33 9.29 11.22
C LEU A 114 1.20 9.44 11.14
N GLN A 115 1.95 8.47 11.64
CA GLN A 115 3.41 8.48 11.50
C GLN A 115 3.86 8.53 10.03
N ARG A 116 3.19 7.82 9.12
CA ARG A 116 3.45 7.88 7.66
C ARG A 116 3.19 9.28 7.10
N LEU A 117 2.06 9.90 7.43
CA LEU A 117 1.77 11.30 7.05
C LEU A 117 2.84 12.26 7.57
N LEU A 118 3.30 12.10 8.82
CA LEU A 118 4.29 12.99 9.43
C LEU A 118 5.71 12.77 8.87
N ALA A 119 6.13 11.52 8.77
CA ALA A 119 7.50 11.16 8.43
C ALA A 119 7.74 11.13 6.92
N GLU A 120 6.77 10.69 6.14
CA GLU A 120 6.94 10.45 4.70
C GLU A 120 6.38 11.62 3.89
N ASP A 121 5.12 12.00 4.11
CA ASP A 121 4.50 13.09 3.33
C ASP A 121 5.00 14.48 3.75
N LEU A 122 5.35 14.66 5.02
CA LEU A 122 5.82 15.92 5.58
C LEU A 122 7.32 15.91 5.93
N VAL A 123 8.02 14.82 5.64
CA VAL A 123 9.48 14.67 5.84
C VAL A 123 9.91 15.11 7.25
N ILE A 124 9.03 14.96 8.26
CA ILE A 124 9.13 15.42 9.65
C ILE A 124 9.24 16.95 9.79
N PHE A 125 10.24 17.59 9.18
CA PHE A 125 10.53 19.01 9.36
C PHE A 125 9.55 19.94 8.64
N LEU A 126 8.82 19.48 7.61
CA LEU A 126 7.78 20.31 6.97
C LEU A 126 6.52 20.40 7.82
N LEU A 127 6.33 19.56 8.83
CA LEU A 127 5.11 19.54 9.64
C LEU A 127 4.70 20.92 10.19
N PRO A 128 5.53 21.62 10.99
CA PRO A 128 5.12 22.90 11.58
C PRO A 128 4.85 23.96 10.50
N LEU A 129 5.61 23.96 9.41
CA LEU A 129 5.42 24.91 8.30
C LEU A 129 4.14 24.61 7.54
N SER A 130 3.90 23.34 7.21
CA SER A 130 2.71 22.89 6.50
C SER A 130 1.46 23.15 7.33
N ALA A 131 1.50 22.98 8.65
CA ALA A 131 0.39 23.36 9.53
C ALA A 131 0.05 24.86 9.42
N ILE A 132 1.06 25.74 9.46
CA ILE A 132 0.87 27.20 9.29
C ILE A 132 0.31 27.52 7.90
N GLY A 133 0.86 26.90 6.85
CA GLY A 133 0.42 27.09 5.47
C GLY A 133 -1.00 26.62 5.23
N LEU A 134 -1.34 25.41 5.68
CA LEU A 134 -2.68 24.83 5.59
C LEU A 134 -3.67 25.71 6.34
N TYR A 135 -3.31 26.21 7.53
CA TYR A 135 -4.15 27.18 8.23
C TYR A 135 -4.41 28.41 7.36
N ARG A 136 -3.39 29.01 6.73
CA ARG A 136 -3.58 30.18 5.84
C ARG A 136 -4.39 29.87 4.58
N LEU A 137 -4.23 28.67 4.04
CA LEU A 137 -4.82 28.23 2.78
C LEU A 137 -6.19 27.56 2.96
N ARG A 138 -6.65 27.30 4.19
CA ARG A 138 -7.89 26.55 4.51
C ARG A 138 -9.17 27.08 3.87
N ARG A 139 -9.17 28.35 3.45
CA ARG A 139 -10.31 29.01 2.77
C ARG A 139 -10.22 28.95 1.24
N ARG A 140 -9.12 28.43 0.68
CA ARG A 140 -8.96 28.22 -0.75
C ARG A 140 -9.59 26.87 -1.10
N PRO A 141 -10.61 26.81 -1.99
CA PRO A 141 -11.33 25.57 -2.28
C PRO A 141 -10.44 24.36 -2.60
N PRO A 142 -9.35 24.49 -3.41
CA PRO A 142 -8.49 23.34 -3.68
C PRO A 142 -7.85 22.73 -2.42
N PHE A 143 -7.44 23.57 -1.46
CA PHE A 143 -6.87 23.13 -0.20
C PHE A 143 -7.92 22.56 0.75
N THR A 144 -9.11 23.13 0.78
CA THR A 144 -10.24 22.57 1.54
C THR A 144 -10.56 21.16 1.05
N LEU A 145 -10.68 20.98 -0.27
CA LEU A 145 -10.97 19.66 -0.86
C LEU A 145 -9.82 18.67 -0.64
N ALA A 146 -8.57 19.12 -0.76
CA ALA A 146 -7.41 18.29 -0.47
C ALA A 146 -7.39 17.84 1.00
N LEU A 147 -7.75 18.71 1.96
CA LEU A 147 -7.83 18.34 3.38
C LEU A 147 -8.99 17.38 3.67
N VAL A 148 -10.15 17.58 3.05
CA VAL A 148 -11.27 16.64 3.19
C VAL A 148 -10.90 15.28 2.59
N TYR A 149 -10.22 15.27 1.44
CA TYR A 149 -9.73 14.03 0.83
C TYR A 149 -8.66 13.36 1.69
N LEU A 150 -7.69 14.11 2.23
CA LEU A 150 -6.69 13.61 3.18
C LEU A 150 -7.34 12.91 4.38
N LEU A 151 -8.33 13.57 4.99
CA LEU A 151 -9.07 13.01 6.11
C LEU A 151 -9.83 11.75 5.69
N ALA A 152 -10.48 11.77 4.53
CA ALA A 152 -11.22 10.62 4.01
C ALA A 152 -10.30 9.41 3.79
N ILE A 153 -9.17 9.57 3.07
CA ILE A 153 -8.24 8.47 2.82
C ILE A 153 -7.57 8.00 4.12
N TYR A 154 -7.23 8.91 5.04
CA TYR A 154 -6.67 8.55 6.34
C TYR A 154 -7.64 7.68 7.15
N LEU A 155 -8.91 8.08 7.24
CA LEU A 155 -9.92 7.32 7.96
C LEU A 155 -10.25 6.01 7.26
N VAL A 156 -10.39 5.98 5.94
CA VAL A 156 -10.70 4.75 5.19
C VAL A 156 -9.56 3.73 5.30
N HIS A 157 -8.31 4.14 5.14
CA HIS A 157 -7.15 3.25 5.28
C HIS A 157 -6.85 2.86 6.73
N SER A 158 -7.32 3.63 7.73
CA SER A 158 -7.13 3.25 9.13
C SER A 158 -8.28 2.39 9.66
N LEU A 159 -9.52 2.70 9.26
CA LEU A 159 -10.72 2.13 9.88
C LEU A 159 -11.39 1.03 9.05
N ALA A 160 -11.47 1.20 7.74
CA ALA A 160 -12.11 0.24 6.85
C ALA A 160 -11.09 -0.78 6.34
N PHE A 161 -10.07 -0.32 5.62
CA PHE A 161 -9.01 -1.15 5.06
C PHE A 161 -7.76 -1.11 5.94
N THR A 162 -7.92 -1.46 7.21
CA THR A 162 -6.91 -1.29 8.27
C THR A 162 -5.57 -1.90 7.91
N PHE A 163 -5.53 -3.20 7.61
CA PHE A 163 -4.27 -3.90 7.32
C PHE A 163 -3.61 -3.44 6.01
N PRO A 164 -4.33 -3.31 4.88
CA PRO A 164 -3.75 -2.73 3.68
C PRO A 164 -3.27 -1.30 3.87
N GLY A 165 -3.99 -0.51 4.67
CA GLY A 165 -3.70 0.90 4.91
C GLY A 165 -2.34 1.13 5.54
N TRP A 166 -2.11 0.57 6.73
CA TRP A 166 -0.85 0.80 7.47
C TRP A 166 0.37 0.10 6.84
N ARG A 167 0.15 -0.97 6.06
CA ARG A 167 1.19 -1.67 5.29
C ARG A 167 1.56 -0.98 3.97
N GLY A 168 1.02 0.21 3.68
CA GLY A 168 1.45 1.05 2.57
C GLY A 168 0.30 1.61 1.73
N GLY A 169 -0.92 1.13 1.90
CA GLY A 169 -2.11 1.61 1.21
C GLY A 169 -2.31 3.11 1.39
N PHE A 170 -2.21 3.60 2.64
CA PHE A 170 -2.31 5.03 2.94
C PHE A 170 -1.17 5.83 2.31
N PHE A 171 0.09 5.40 2.50
CA PHE A 171 1.29 6.07 1.96
C PHE A 171 1.19 6.26 0.43
N HIS A 172 0.82 5.21 -0.30
CA HIS A 172 0.68 5.32 -1.75
C HIS A 172 -0.48 6.22 -2.18
N SER A 173 -1.56 6.28 -1.38
CA SER A 173 -2.72 7.10 -1.69
C SER A 173 -2.56 8.56 -1.30
N SER A 174 -1.83 8.85 -0.22
CA SER A 174 -1.54 10.21 0.22
C SER A 174 -0.55 10.92 -0.70
N GLY A 175 0.21 10.19 -1.52
CA GLY A 175 1.11 10.73 -2.53
C GLY A 175 0.47 11.80 -3.46
N VAL A 176 -0.83 11.69 -3.75
CA VAL A 176 -1.54 12.70 -4.56
C VAL A 176 -1.69 14.07 -3.87
N LEU A 177 -1.53 14.10 -2.54
CA LEU A 177 -1.65 15.29 -1.71
C LEU A 177 -0.31 16.01 -1.49
N LEU A 178 0.82 15.41 -1.88
CA LEU A 178 2.15 16.01 -1.71
C LEU A 178 2.23 17.43 -2.30
N PRO A 179 1.70 17.74 -3.50
CA PRO A 179 1.73 19.11 -4.02
C PRO A 179 1.02 20.11 -3.09
N PHE A 180 -0.10 19.72 -2.47
CA PHE A 180 -0.82 20.58 -1.53
C PHE A 180 -0.07 20.75 -0.22
N LEU A 181 0.43 19.66 0.35
CA LEU A 181 1.18 19.69 1.61
C LEU A 181 2.48 20.48 1.48
N HIS A 182 3.22 20.31 0.39
CA HIS A 182 4.49 20.99 0.16
C HIS A 182 4.30 22.47 -0.18
N VAL A 183 3.29 22.82 -0.99
CA VAL A 183 2.95 24.24 -1.23
C VAL A 183 2.52 24.90 0.09
N ALA A 184 1.74 24.22 0.93
CA ALA A 184 1.45 24.71 2.27
C ALA A 184 2.73 24.89 3.10
N GLY A 185 3.66 23.94 3.07
CA GLY A 185 4.98 24.06 3.70
C GLY A 185 5.71 25.34 3.30
N VAL A 186 5.80 25.63 2.01
CA VAL A 186 6.45 26.86 1.50
C VAL A 186 5.70 28.13 1.92
N VAL A 187 4.36 28.15 1.87
CA VAL A 187 3.55 29.28 2.36
C VAL A 187 3.74 29.49 3.87
N GLY A 188 3.86 28.40 4.63
CA GLY A 188 4.14 28.43 6.07
C GLY A 188 5.56 28.89 6.39
N LEU A 189 6.53 28.57 5.55
CA LEU A 189 7.89 29.09 5.67
C LEU A 189 7.91 30.60 5.47
N ASP A 190 7.36 31.09 4.36
CA ASP A 190 7.27 32.52 4.07
C ASP A 190 6.54 33.28 5.19
N ALA A 191 5.45 32.71 5.68
CA ALA A 191 4.70 33.22 6.82
C ALA A 191 5.58 33.40 8.08
N SER A 192 6.33 32.35 8.42
CA SER A 192 7.18 32.28 9.61
C SER A 192 8.36 33.23 9.50
N VAL A 193 9.01 33.29 8.34
CA VAL A 193 10.15 34.19 8.08
C VAL A 193 9.71 35.66 8.16
N ARG A 194 8.57 36.02 7.54
CA ARG A 194 8.02 37.39 7.66
C ARG A 194 7.68 37.75 9.10
N TRP A 195 7.10 36.80 9.85
CA TRP A 195 6.77 37.01 11.26
C TRP A 195 8.03 37.24 12.11
N ALA A 196 9.10 36.51 11.84
CA ALA A 196 10.38 36.63 12.53
C ALA A 196 11.13 37.93 12.16
N ALA A 197 11.17 38.28 10.87
CA ALA A 197 11.80 39.50 10.37
C ALA A 197 11.17 40.77 10.98
N ARG A 198 9.85 40.78 11.20
CA ARG A 198 9.17 41.89 11.91
C ARG A 198 9.59 42.04 13.37
N ARG A 199 10.07 40.97 14.01
CA ARG A 199 10.51 40.97 15.41
C ARG A 199 12.01 41.20 15.57
N ARG A 200 12.80 41.04 14.52
CA ARG A 200 14.26 41.17 14.56
C ARG A 200 14.73 42.32 13.66
N ARG A 201 15.10 43.43 14.29
CA ARG A 201 15.46 44.70 13.61
C ARG A 201 16.63 44.59 12.61
N GLY A 202 17.48 43.56 12.70
CA GLY A 202 18.61 43.34 11.79
C GLY A 202 18.36 42.36 10.64
N TRP A 203 17.16 41.81 10.48
CA TRP A 203 16.90 40.80 9.45
C TRP A 203 16.52 41.44 8.11
N ASN A 204 17.32 41.19 7.08
CA ASN A 204 16.91 41.42 5.70
C ASN A 204 15.94 40.32 5.26
N LEU A 205 14.67 40.69 5.01
CA LEU A 205 13.61 39.73 4.69
C LEU A 205 13.93 38.87 3.45
N ARG A 206 14.42 39.48 2.37
CA ARG A 206 14.71 38.76 1.12
C ARG A 206 15.83 37.75 1.31
N GLN A 207 16.89 38.15 2.01
CA GLN A 207 18.00 37.27 2.34
C GLN A 207 17.52 36.12 3.23
N ALA A 208 16.75 36.41 4.29
CA ALA A 208 16.21 35.38 5.17
C ALA A 208 15.33 34.38 4.40
N GLN A 209 14.43 34.86 3.53
CA GLN A 209 13.61 33.99 2.68
C GLN A 209 14.47 33.08 1.79
N ALA A 210 15.50 33.62 1.14
CA ALA A 210 16.41 32.85 0.29
C ALA A 210 17.17 31.78 1.10
N VAL A 211 17.75 32.16 2.24
CA VAL A 211 18.53 31.25 3.11
C VAL A 211 17.64 30.13 3.66
N PHE A 212 16.48 30.46 4.23
CA PHE A 212 15.60 29.44 4.81
C PHE A 212 14.97 28.53 3.75
N THR A 213 14.62 29.07 2.57
CA THR A 213 14.11 28.25 1.46
C THR A 213 15.20 27.34 0.92
N GLY A 214 16.41 27.86 0.71
CA GLY A 214 17.58 27.08 0.31
C GLY A 214 17.89 25.97 1.30
N GLY A 215 17.90 26.29 2.61
CA GLY A 215 18.09 25.32 3.68
C GLY A 215 17.02 24.22 3.69
N LEU A 216 15.75 24.58 3.45
CA LEU A 216 14.65 23.61 3.35
C LEU A 216 14.87 22.61 2.20
N ILE A 217 15.28 23.11 1.03
CA ILE A 217 15.55 22.29 -0.16
C ILE A 217 16.76 21.38 0.09
N VAL A 218 17.85 21.92 0.62
CA VAL A 218 19.05 21.14 0.95
C VAL A 218 18.72 20.04 1.95
N MET A 219 17.95 20.35 3.00
CA MET A 219 17.51 19.36 3.99
C MET A 219 16.67 18.24 3.35
N ALA A 220 15.74 18.59 2.46
CA ALA A 220 14.95 17.61 1.72
C ALA A 220 15.84 16.68 0.89
N VAL A 221 16.79 17.25 0.13
CA VAL A 221 17.75 16.48 -0.69
C VAL A 221 18.61 15.56 0.16
N LEU A 222 19.16 16.05 1.27
CA LEU A 222 20.02 15.26 2.16
C LEU A 222 19.26 14.10 2.80
N LEU A 223 18.03 14.33 3.28
CA LEU A 223 17.20 13.28 3.87
C LEU A 223 16.73 12.25 2.82
N SER A 224 16.38 12.70 1.62
CA SER A 224 16.06 11.78 0.51
C SER A 224 17.27 10.94 0.12
N LEU A 225 18.46 11.55 0.01
CA LEU A 225 19.70 10.84 -0.30
C LEU A 225 20.04 9.82 0.80
N TYR A 226 19.95 10.21 2.06
CA TYR A 226 20.12 9.30 3.19
C TYR A 226 19.14 8.12 3.11
N GLY A 227 17.86 8.39 2.83
CA GLY A 227 16.84 7.36 2.63
C GLY A 227 17.21 6.36 1.54
N ILE A 228 17.63 6.84 0.37
CA ILE A 228 18.08 6.00 -0.75
C ILE A 228 19.32 5.18 -0.36
N LEU A 229 20.37 5.84 0.15
CA LEU A 229 21.63 5.19 0.50
C LEU A 229 21.45 4.11 1.58
N SER A 230 20.55 4.34 2.54
CA SER A 230 20.24 3.35 3.58
C SER A 230 19.50 2.09 3.08
N LYS A 231 18.88 2.17 1.89
CA LYS A 231 18.09 1.07 1.30
C LYS A 231 18.76 0.38 0.11
N LEU A 232 19.75 1.01 -0.51
CA LEU A 232 20.46 0.46 -1.68
C LEU A 232 21.02 -0.96 -1.45
N PRO A 233 21.69 -1.29 -0.32
CA PRO A 233 22.25 -2.62 -0.12
C PRO A 233 21.18 -3.72 -0.06
N THR A 234 20.04 -3.47 0.57
CA THR A 234 18.97 -4.47 0.70
C THR A 234 18.16 -4.61 -0.58
N TRP A 235 17.92 -3.52 -1.32
CA TRP A 235 17.19 -3.55 -2.59
C TRP A 235 17.84 -4.52 -3.59
N ASN A 236 19.14 -4.41 -3.82
CA ASN A 236 19.82 -5.25 -4.83
C ASN A 236 19.95 -6.72 -4.41
N ASN A 237 19.84 -7.03 -3.11
CA ASN A 237 20.12 -8.36 -2.59
C ASN A 237 18.85 -9.20 -2.36
N SER A 238 17.69 -8.58 -2.12
CA SER A 238 16.48 -9.29 -1.68
C SER A 238 15.91 -10.30 -2.68
N GLU A 239 16.27 -10.20 -3.96
CA GLU A 239 15.80 -11.12 -5.01
C GLU A 239 16.92 -11.93 -5.68
N ARG A 240 18.18 -11.73 -5.28
CA ARG A 240 19.32 -12.42 -5.89
C ARG A 240 19.23 -13.94 -5.75
N ILE A 241 18.62 -14.38 -4.64
CA ILE A 241 18.34 -15.79 -4.37
C ILE A 241 17.52 -16.46 -5.48
N TYR A 242 16.60 -15.76 -6.14
CA TYR A 242 15.81 -16.34 -7.22
C TYR A 242 16.68 -16.72 -8.43
N SER A 243 17.69 -15.92 -8.76
CA SER A 243 18.67 -16.28 -9.79
C SER A 243 19.49 -17.51 -9.39
N THR A 244 19.92 -17.60 -8.12
CA THR A 244 20.64 -18.75 -7.57
C THR A 244 19.81 -20.04 -7.67
N VAL A 245 18.54 -19.98 -7.24
CA VAL A 245 17.60 -21.10 -7.32
C VAL A 245 17.33 -21.48 -8.78
N GLY A 246 17.12 -20.52 -9.67
CA GLY A 246 16.91 -20.77 -11.10
C GLY A 246 18.09 -21.50 -11.77
N LYS A 247 19.32 -21.10 -11.44
CA LYS A 247 20.53 -21.81 -11.89
C LYS A 247 20.60 -23.23 -11.35
N TRP A 248 20.27 -23.42 -10.07
CA TRP A 248 20.23 -24.75 -9.44
C TRP A 248 19.20 -25.68 -10.11
N LEU A 249 17.99 -25.18 -10.38
CA LEU A 249 16.93 -25.93 -11.07
C LEU A 249 17.37 -26.34 -12.47
N THR A 250 17.99 -25.41 -13.21
CA THR A 250 18.51 -25.66 -14.55
C THR A 250 19.64 -26.69 -14.56
N ALA A 251 20.57 -26.59 -13.61
CA ALA A 251 21.67 -27.55 -13.47
C ALA A 251 21.19 -28.98 -13.15
N ARG A 252 20.01 -29.11 -12.54
CA ARG A 252 19.36 -30.41 -12.28
C ARG A 252 18.38 -30.85 -13.35
N ALA A 253 18.35 -30.16 -14.50
CA ALA A 253 17.44 -30.44 -15.60
C ALA A 253 15.96 -30.47 -15.18
N VAL A 254 15.57 -29.64 -14.19
CA VAL A 254 14.16 -29.49 -13.81
C VAL A 254 13.42 -28.83 -14.98
N PRO A 255 12.31 -29.42 -15.48
CA PRO A 255 11.54 -28.87 -16.60
C PRO A 255 11.18 -27.39 -16.40
N ALA A 256 11.23 -26.59 -17.47
CA ALA A 256 11.05 -25.14 -17.38
C ALA A 256 9.62 -24.72 -16.97
N ASP A 257 8.65 -25.60 -17.20
CA ASP A 257 7.23 -25.46 -16.87
C ASP A 257 6.87 -25.95 -15.47
N THR A 258 7.81 -26.54 -14.72
CA THR A 258 7.65 -26.89 -13.30
C THR A 258 7.24 -25.66 -12.48
N ILE A 259 6.13 -25.78 -11.76
CA ILE A 259 5.55 -24.70 -10.95
C ILE A 259 6.25 -24.65 -9.59
N ILE A 260 6.77 -23.47 -9.24
CA ILE A 260 7.45 -23.20 -7.98
C ILE A 260 6.56 -22.36 -7.07
N MET A 261 6.37 -22.78 -5.83
CA MET A 261 5.72 -21.95 -4.82
C MET A 261 6.77 -21.09 -4.12
N ALA A 262 6.64 -19.77 -4.22
CA ALA A 262 7.60 -18.80 -3.69
C ALA A 262 6.88 -17.56 -3.15
N ARG A 263 7.51 -16.86 -2.19
CA ARG A 263 6.94 -15.65 -1.55
C ARG A 263 6.60 -14.54 -2.55
N ASN A 264 7.42 -14.33 -3.58
CA ASN A 264 7.21 -13.30 -4.61
C ASN A 264 7.21 -13.95 -6.01
N PRO A 265 6.07 -14.49 -6.48
CA PRO A 265 5.99 -15.15 -7.78
C PRO A 265 6.38 -14.25 -8.96
N PRO A 266 5.97 -12.96 -9.04
CA PRO A 266 6.44 -12.06 -10.09
C PRO A 266 7.96 -11.88 -10.11
N GLY A 267 8.58 -11.72 -8.93
CA GLY A 267 10.04 -11.65 -8.81
C GLY A 267 10.70 -12.95 -9.25
N PHE A 268 10.17 -14.10 -8.82
CA PHE A 268 10.69 -15.39 -9.23
C PHE A 268 10.63 -15.60 -10.74
N TRP A 269 9.49 -15.26 -11.37
CA TRP A 269 9.35 -15.28 -12.83
C TRP A 269 10.36 -14.37 -13.52
N TYR A 270 10.53 -13.14 -13.04
CA TYR A 270 11.47 -12.17 -13.62
C TYR A 270 12.91 -12.72 -13.69
N HIS A 271 13.36 -13.42 -12.64
CA HIS A 271 14.74 -13.94 -12.58
C HIS A 271 14.93 -15.32 -13.21
N THR A 272 13.87 -16.11 -13.39
CA THR A 272 13.98 -17.53 -13.78
C THR A 272 13.20 -17.92 -15.03
N ALA A 273 12.23 -17.10 -15.46
CA ALA A 273 11.24 -17.41 -16.49
C ALA A 273 10.45 -18.72 -16.24
N ARG A 274 10.34 -19.15 -14.98
CA ARG A 274 9.58 -20.33 -14.55
C ARG A 274 8.28 -19.93 -13.87
N PRO A 275 7.17 -20.65 -14.12
CA PRO A 275 5.88 -20.33 -13.51
C PRO A 275 5.97 -20.46 -11.99
N ALA A 276 5.32 -19.54 -11.29
CA ALA A 276 5.33 -19.53 -9.84
C ALA A 276 3.97 -19.14 -9.25
N VAL A 277 3.68 -19.68 -8.07
CA VAL A 277 2.51 -19.37 -7.25
C VAL A 277 2.94 -18.92 -5.86
N VAL A 278 2.08 -18.17 -5.16
CA VAL A 278 2.42 -17.60 -3.86
C VAL A 278 2.32 -18.65 -2.74
N VAL A 279 3.20 -18.57 -1.75
CA VAL A 279 3.08 -19.36 -0.51
C VAL A 279 1.84 -18.88 0.26
N PRO A 280 0.86 -19.75 0.59
CA PRO A 280 -0.35 -19.33 1.30
C PRO A 280 -0.05 -19.01 2.77
N ASN A 281 -0.81 -18.07 3.35
CA ASN A 281 -0.76 -17.79 4.79
C ASN A 281 -1.57 -18.81 5.60
N GLU A 282 -1.18 -20.08 5.50
CA GLU A 282 -1.84 -21.19 6.16
C GLU A 282 -0.81 -22.21 6.65
N GLY A 283 -1.24 -23.08 7.57
CA GLY A 283 -0.41 -24.19 8.04
C GLY A 283 -0.18 -25.24 6.94
N LEU A 284 0.50 -26.32 7.33
CA LEU A 284 0.92 -27.38 6.44
C LEU A 284 -0.21 -27.99 5.60
N ASP A 285 -1.41 -28.15 6.17
CA ASP A 285 -2.56 -28.72 5.45
C ASP A 285 -3.02 -27.81 4.30
N GLY A 286 -3.20 -26.51 4.55
CA GLY A 286 -3.60 -25.54 3.52
C GLY A 286 -2.51 -25.33 2.47
N LEU A 287 -1.25 -25.36 2.88
CA LEU A 287 -0.10 -25.39 1.97
C LEU A 287 -0.17 -26.60 1.03
N LEU A 288 -0.35 -27.80 1.57
CA LEU A 288 -0.41 -29.03 0.77
C LEU A 288 -1.64 -29.07 -0.14
N GLU A 289 -2.78 -28.52 0.27
CA GLU A 289 -3.95 -28.38 -0.60
C GLU A 289 -3.67 -27.45 -1.79
N ALA A 290 -3.05 -26.30 -1.56
CA ALA A 290 -2.65 -25.38 -2.62
C ALA A 290 -1.61 -26.03 -3.56
N VAL A 291 -0.67 -26.79 -3.00
CA VAL A 291 0.31 -27.56 -3.76
C VAL A 291 -0.36 -28.54 -4.72
N GLU A 292 -1.38 -29.29 -4.28
CA GLU A 292 -2.13 -30.21 -5.14
C GLU A 292 -2.88 -29.46 -6.25
N ARG A 293 -3.62 -28.40 -5.87
CA ARG A 293 -4.45 -27.65 -6.81
C ARG A 293 -3.65 -27.00 -7.94
N TYR A 294 -2.49 -26.47 -7.60
CA TYR A 294 -1.64 -25.76 -8.55
C TYR A 294 -0.49 -26.63 -9.09
N HIS A 295 -0.50 -27.94 -8.81
CA HIS A 295 0.52 -28.88 -9.26
C HIS A 295 1.96 -28.40 -8.98
N VAL A 296 2.18 -27.93 -7.77
CA VAL A 296 3.48 -27.41 -7.34
C VAL A 296 4.43 -28.56 -7.07
N GLU A 297 5.64 -28.47 -7.62
CA GLU A 297 6.68 -29.49 -7.42
C GLU A 297 7.78 -29.04 -6.44
N TYR A 298 7.94 -27.73 -6.26
CA TYR A 298 8.92 -27.17 -5.32
C TYR A 298 8.35 -26.02 -4.51
N LEU A 299 8.74 -25.97 -3.24
CA LEU A 299 8.42 -24.90 -2.30
C LEU A 299 9.71 -24.20 -1.87
N LEU A 300 9.77 -22.88 -2.04
CA LEU A 300 10.87 -22.04 -1.60
C LEU A 300 10.44 -21.21 -0.38
N LEU A 301 11.06 -21.47 0.77
CA LEU A 301 10.84 -20.72 2.01
C LEU A 301 12.06 -19.89 2.38
N ASP A 302 11.83 -18.64 2.77
CA ASP A 302 12.80 -17.73 3.36
C ASP A 302 12.32 -17.25 4.74
N GLN A 303 13.13 -16.42 5.42
CA GLN A 303 12.79 -15.88 6.74
C GLN A 303 11.48 -15.07 6.80
N ASN A 304 10.97 -14.61 5.65
CA ASN A 304 9.70 -13.90 5.53
C ASN A 304 8.55 -14.85 5.16
N CYS A 305 8.70 -16.16 5.40
CA CYS A 305 7.61 -17.10 5.26
C CYS A 305 6.42 -16.72 6.17
N PRO A 306 5.18 -17.07 5.77
CA PRO A 306 4.00 -16.81 6.58
C PRO A 306 4.14 -17.42 7.98
N GLY A 307 3.57 -16.73 8.98
CA GLY A 307 3.67 -17.12 10.40
C GLY A 307 3.39 -18.60 10.66
N PRO A 308 2.30 -19.19 10.12
CA PRO A 308 1.97 -20.61 10.29
C PRO A 308 3.00 -21.59 9.75
N LEU A 309 3.87 -21.19 8.81
CA LEU A 309 4.90 -22.05 8.21
C LEU A 309 6.28 -21.87 8.85
N ARG A 310 6.40 -21.02 9.88
CA ARG A 310 7.66 -20.84 10.61
C ARG A 310 8.20 -22.13 11.24
N PRO A 311 7.37 -23.00 11.86
CA PRO A 311 7.87 -24.28 12.40
C PRO A 311 8.49 -25.17 11.31
N LEU A 312 7.90 -25.21 10.12
CA LEU A 312 8.44 -25.93 8.97
C LEU A 312 9.78 -25.33 8.51
N TYR A 313 9.87 -24.00 8.41
CA TYR A 313 11.11 -23.30 8.03
C TYR A 313 12.23 -23.47 9.07
N ALA A 314 11.89 -23.47 10.37
CA ALA A 314 12.81 -23.72 11.47
C ALA A 314 13.28 -25.19 11.55
N GLY A 315 12.54 -26.11 10.90
CA GLY A 315 12.78 -27.55 10.96
C GLY A 315 12.19 -28.22 12.21
N GLU A 316 11.35 -27.50 12.97
CA GLU A 316 10.61 -28.00 14.13
C GLU A 316 9.42 -28.86 13.73
N GLU A 317 8.86 -28.59 12.55
CA GLU A 317 7.80 -29.38 11.91
C GLU A 317 8.33 -29.98 10.60
N GLN A 318 7.96 -31.22 10.31
CA GLN A 318 8.37 -31.94 9.11
C GLN A 318 7.19 -32.66 8.49
N ASN A 319 7.23 -32.82 7.17
CA ASN A 319 6.25 -33.60 6.42
C ASN A 319 6.96 -34.58 5.49
N ALA A 320 6.51 -35.83 5.45
CA ALA A 320 7.10 -36.86 4.57
C ALA A 320 7.06 -36.47 3.08
N ARG A 321 6.13 -35.58 2.69
CA ARG A 321 6.02 -35.06 1.32
C ARG A 321 6.99 -33.94 1.00
N LEU A 322 7.51 -33.23 2.00
CA LEU A 322 8.40 -32.09 1.80
C LEU A 322 9.84 -32.52 2.09
N ARG A 323 10.58 -32.86 1.04
CA ARG A 323 11.99 -33.22 1.17
C ARG A 323 12.86 -32.02 0.86
N GLN A 324 13.69 -31.59 1.82
CA GLN A 324 14.67 -30.54 1.56
C GLN A 324 15.60 -30.95 0.40
N ALA A 325 15.55 -30.18 -0.68
CA ALA A 325 16.30 -30.41 -1.91
C ALA A 325 17.61 -29.60 -1.94
N ALA A 326 17.57 -28.39 -1.40
CA ALA A 326 18.71 -27.50 -1.23
C ALA A 326 18.43 -26.46 -0.13
N ALA A 327 19.50 -25.89 0.41
CA ALA A 327 19.44 -24.71 1.25
C ALA A 327 20.63 -23.80 0.94
N TRP A 328 20.43 -22.50 1.10
CA TRP A 328 21.45 -21.48 0.92
C TRP A 328 21.42 -20.50 2.07
N ASP A 329 22.58 -19.98 2.43
CA ASP A 329 22.71 -18.84 3.33
C ASP A 329 23.18 -17.65 2.48
N GLU A 330 22.27 -16.72 2.23
CA GLU A 330 22.54 -15.57 1.36
C GLU A 330 22.28 -14.26 2.11
N ALA A 331 23.33 -13.46 2.29
CA ALA A 331 23.28 -12.21 3.07
C ALA A 331 22.81 -12.37 4.53
N GLY A 332 23.06 -13.53 5.14
CA GLY A 332 22.65 -13.84 6.52
C GLY A 332 21.21 -14.37 6.64
N GLU A 333 20.52 -14.57 5.51
CA GLU A 333 19.19 -15.15 5.47
C GLU A 333 19.27 -16.59 4.94
N ARG A 334 18.76 -17.54 5.72
CA ARG A 334 18.64 -18.93 5.29
C ARG A 334 17.45 -19.05 4.35
N VAL A 335 17.64 -19.71 3.22
CA VAL A 335 16.59 -20.02 2.25
C VAL A 335 16.60 -21.51 1.99
N VAL A 336 15.43 -22.14 2.08
CA VAL A 336 15.26 -23.58 1.97
C VAL A 336 14.33 -23.91 0.81
N LEU A 337 14.81 -24.77 -0.09
CA LEU A 337 14.01 -25.33 -1.19
C LEU A 337 13.61 -26.76 -0.83
N TYR A 338 12.32 -27.02 -0.82
CA TYR A 338 11.75 -28.34 -0.64
C TYR A 338 11.27 -28.86 -1.99
N ALA A 339 11.63 -30.10 -2.33
CA ALA A 339 10.99 -30.86 -3.38
C ALA A 339 9.76 -31.57 -2.80
N ILE A 340 8.66 -31.52 -3.52
CA ILE A 340 7.36 -32.04 -3.08
C ILE A 340 7.15 -33.42 -3.71
N LYS A 341 6.91 -34.44 -2.88
CA LYS A 341 6.48 -35.75 -3.35
C LYS A 341 4.99 -35.73 -3.69
N SER A 342 4.64 -36.32 -4.84
CA SER A 342 3.26 -36.62 -5.20
C SER A 342 2.65 -37.57 -4.17
N LYS A 343 1.33 -37.47 -3.94
CA LYS A 343 0.56 -38.39 -3.06
C LYS A 343 0.71 -39.86 -3.46
N GLU A 344 1.08 -40.15 -4.70
CA GLU A 344 1.14 -41.50 -5.27
C GLU A 344 2.53 -42.16 -5.21
N GLN A 345 3.54 -41.50 -4.63
CA GLN A 345 4.87 -42.11 -4.47
C GLN A 345 5.07 -42.61 -3.03
N PRO A 346 5.21 -43.94 -2.81
CA PRO A 346 5.48 -44.52 -1.48
C PRO A 346 6.81 -44.06 -0.87
#